data_AF-A0A0D7NWE2-F1
#
_entry.id   AF-A0A0D7NWE2-F1
#
_cell.length_a   1.000
_cell.length_b   1.000
_cell.length_c   1.000
_cell.angle_alpha   90.00
_cell.angle_beta   90.00
_cell.angle_gamma   90.00
#
_symmetry.space_group_name_H-M   'P 1'
#
loop_
_entity.id
_entity.type
_entity.pdbx_description
1 polymer ?
#
loop_
_entity_poly.entity_id
_entity_poly.type
_entity_poly.pdbx_seq_one_letter_code
_entity_poly.pdbx_strand_id
1 'polypeptide(L)' 'MQNLSPRHVKTEEASRLGVISGWYSTKVSGTFVSGPHDTETDCLRKIAEINPPPVPVKKRVG' A
#
# COMPACT_ATOMS: atom_id res chain seq x y z
N MET A 1 -6.00 -8.66 -8.43
CA MET A 1 -4.98 -7.61 -8.22
C MET A 1 -5.67 -6.42 -7.56
N GLN A 2 -5.28 -6.04 -6.34
CA GLN A 2 -5.84 -4.90 -5.62
C GLN A 2 -5.15 -3.59 -6.04
N ASN A 3 -5.90 -2.56 -6.43
CA ASN A 3 -5.29 -1.27 -6.74
C ASN A 3 -4.96 -0.52 -5.43
N LEU A 4 -3.72 -0.67 -4.95
CA LEU A 4 -3.21 -0.03 -3.76
C LEU A 4 -2.17 1.03 -4.13
N SER A 5 -2.23 2.17 -3.45
CA SER A 5 -1.25 3.25 -3.60
C SER A 5 -0.72 3.69 -2.23
N PRO A 6 0.55 4.13 -2.17
CA PRO A 6 1.08 4.79 -0.97
C PRO A 6 0.43 6.17 -0.80
N ARG A 7 0.07 6.51 0.44
CA ARG A 7 -0.40 7.84 0.84
C ARG A 7 0.31 8.26 2.13
N HIS A 8 0.91 9.45 2.13
CA HIS A 8 1.46 10.02 3.35
C HIS A 8 0.36 10.77 4.12
N VAL A 9 0.02 10.29 5.32
CA VAL A 9 -0.86 10.97 6.25
C VAL A 9 -0.03 11.85 7.17
N LYS A 10 -0.15 13.17 7.00
CA LYS A 10 0.55 14.18 7.81
C LYS A 10 -0.07 14.30 9.20
N THR A 11 0.66 14.84 10.17
CA THR A 11 0.25 14.97 11.58
C THR A 11 -1.13 15.61 11.78
N GLU A 12 -1.45 16.68 11.05
CA GLU A 12 -2.73 17.36 11.17
C GLU A 12 -3.89 16.50 10.66
N GLU A 13 -3.66 15.74 9.58
CA GLU A 13 -4.63 14.80 9.05
C GLU A 13 -4.78 13.58 9.97
N ALA A 14 -3.66 13.05 10.46
CA ALA A 14 -3.61 11.92 11.39
C ALA A 14 -4.46 12.22 12.64
N SER A 15 -4.29 13.42 13.20
CA SER A 15 -5.07 13.91 14.35
C SER A 15 -6.57 13.96 14.05
N ARG A 16 -6.98 14.46 12.87
CA ARG A 16 -8.39 14.52 12.46
C ARG A 16 -9.00 13.12 12.24
N LEU A 17 -8.20 12.19 11.74
CA LEU A 17 -8.62 10.82 11.42
C LEU A 17 -8.51 9.86 12.63
N GLY A 18 -7.87 10.27 13.72
CA GLY A 18 -7.60 9.39 14.87
C GLY A 18 -6.60 8.27 14.56
N VAL A 19 -5.66 8.53 13.64
CA VAL A 19 -4.60 7.59 13.25
C VAL A 19 -3.22 8.17 13.54
N ILE A 20 -2.19 7.38 13.36
CA ILE A 20 -0.79 7.80 13.51
C ILE A 20 -0.33 8.43 12.19
N SER A 21 0.56 9.43 12.23
CA SER A 21 1.16 9.98 11.00
C SER A 21 2.14 8.99 10.37
N GLY A 22 2.18 8.95 9.04
CA GLY A 22 3.12 8.10 8.31
C GLY A 22 2.58 7.65 6.96
N TRP A 23 3.28 6.72 6.33
CA TRP A 23 2.89 6.19 5.03
C TRP A 23 1.91 5.03 5.18
N TYR A 24 0.78 5.10 4.47
CA TYR A 24 -0.23 4.06 4.47
C TYR A 24 -0.44 3.53 3.05
N SER A 25 -0.64 2.22 2.93
CA SER A 25 -1.16 1.64 1.70
C SER A 25 -2.68 1.79 1.70
N THR A 26 -3.23 2.42 0.66
CA THR A 26 -4.67 2.73 0.59
C THR A 26 -5.30 2.19 -0.68
N LYS A 27 -6.57 1.81 -0.60
CA LYS A 27 -7.39 1.57 -1.80
C LYS A 27 -7.78 2.91 -2.44
N VAL A 28 -8.19 2.88 -3.70
CA VAL A 28 -8.76 4.06 -4.41
C VAL A 28 -9.93 4.69 -3.64
N SER A 29 -10.68 3.91 -2.86
CA SER A 29 -11.76 4.41 -1.98
C SER A 29 -11.28 5.22 -0.78
N GLY A 30 -9.96 5.32 -0.55
CA GLY A 30 -9.38 5.93 0.65
C GLY A 30 -9.28 4.99 1.85
N THR A 31 -9.70 3.72 1.71
CA THR A 31 -9.61 2.73 2.79
C THR A 31 -8.15 2.36 3.07
N PHE A 32 -7.72 2.49 4.34
CA PHE A 32 -6.40 2.06 4.78
C PHE A 32 -6.31 0.53 4.83
N VAL A 33 -5.18 -0.01 4.37
CA VAL A 33 -4.93 -1.45 4.28
C VAL A 33 -3.74 -1.87 5.14
N SER A 34 -2.68 -1.07 5.18
CA SER A 34 -1.49 -1.29 6.02
C SER A 34 -0.79 0.03 6.31
N GLY A 35 -0.01 0.07 7.39
CA GLY A 35 0.70 1.25 7.89
C GLY A 35 0.31 1.60 9.33
N PRO A 36 0.90 2.67 9.91
CA PRO A 36 1.84 3.58 9.25
C PRO A 36 3.20 2.91 9.01
N HIS A 37 3.86 3.29 7.92
CA HIS A 37 5.24 2.95 7.58
C HIS A 37 6.09 4.23 7.64
N ASP A 38 7.37 4.08 7.95
CA ASP A 38 8.28 5.22 8.12
C ASP A 38 8.61 5.90 6.77
N THR A 39 8.70 5.12 5.70
CA THR A 39 9.05 5.61 4.36
C THR A 39 8.06 5.17 3.28
N GLU A 40 7.99 5.93 2.18
CA GLU A 40 7.21 5.56 1.00
C GLU A 40 7.69 4.22 0.42
N THR A 41 9.00 3.97 0.46
CA THR A 41 9.59 2.72 -0.06
C THR A 41 9.13 1.51 0.73
N ASP A 42 9.04 1.59 2.06
CA ASP A 42 8.54 0.49 2.89
C ASP A 42 7.04 0.25 2.63
N CYS A 43 6.28 1.31 2.45
CA CYS A 43 4.88 1.21 2.04
C CYS A 43 4.73 0.54 0.66
N LEU A 44 5.58 0.88 -0.31
CA LEU A 44 5.60 0.27 -1.64
C LEU A 44 6.00 -1.21 -1.60
N ARG A 45 7.00 -1.57 -0.78
CA ARG A 45 7.36 -2.97 -0.52
C ARG A 45 6.16 -3.74 0.01
N LYS A 46 5.44 -3.16 0.98
CA LYS A 46 4.25 -3.81 1.55
C LYS A 46 3.12 -3.96 0.53
N ILE A 47 2.92 -2.99 -0.35
CA ILE A 47 1.96 -3.09 -1.46
C ILE A 47 2.33 -4.25 -2.40
N ALA A 48 3.61 -4.40 -2.76
CA ALA A 48 4.08 -5.49 -3.61
C ALA A 48 3.91 -6.87 -2.95
N GLU A 49 4.04 -6.96 -1.62
CA GLU A 49 3.75 -8.20 -0.87
C GLU A 49 2.25 -8.54 -0.86
N ILE A 50 1.38 -7.55 -0.60
CA ILE A 50 -0.08 -7.74 -0.54
C ILE A 50 -0.63 -8.09 -1.92
N ASN A 51 -0.03 -7.53 -2.97
CA ASN A 51 -0.53 -7.62 -4.31
C ASN A 51 0.63 -7.94 -5.28
N PRO A 52 1.12 -9.19 -5.23
CA PRO A 52 2.24 -9.60 -6.05
C PRO A 52 1.89 -9.47 -7.54
N PRO A 53 2.85 -9.07 -8.38
CA PRO A 53 2.64 -9.07 -9.82
C PRO A 53 2.26 -10.50 -10.29
N PRO A 54 1.43 -10.64 -11.32
CA PRO A 54 1.08 -11.94 -11.85
C PRO A 54 2.37 -12.62 -12.30
N VAL A 55 2.68 -13.79 -11.71
CA VAL A 55 3.77 -14.62 -12.19
C VAL A 55 3.47 -14.99 -13.64
N PRO A 56 4.37 -14.69 -14.60
CA PRO A 56 4.18 -15.13 -15.97
C PRO A 56 4.13 -16.66 -15.99
N VAL A 57 2.99 -17.23 -16.38
CA VAL A 57 2.88 -18.67 -16.58
C VAL A 57 3.74 -18.98 -17.82
N LYS A 58 4.93 -19.58 -17.63
CA LYS A 58 5.67 -20.15 -18.75
C LYS A 58 4.74 -21.15 -19.43
N LYS A 59 4.23 -20.82 -20.63
CA LYS A 59 3.58 -21.80 -21.50
C LYS A 59 4.62 -22.90 -21.72
N ARG A 60 4.39 -24.09 -21.15
CA ARG A 60 5.10 -25.29 -21.60
C ARG A 60 4.70 -25.47 -23.06
N VAL A 61 5.59 -25.10 -23.98
CA VAL A 61 5.48 -25.51 -25.37
C VAL A 61 5.77 -27.00 -25.34
N GLY A 62 4.71 -27.80 -25.49
CA GLY A 62 4.80 -29.22 -25.81
C GLY A 62 4.93 -29.42 -27.31
#